data_AF-J2VBW9-F1
#
_entry.id   AF-J2VBW9-F1
#
_cell.length_a   1.000
_cell.length_b   1.000
_cell.length_c   1.000
_cell.angle_alpha   90.00
_cell.angle_beta   90.00
_cell.angle_gamma   90.00
#
_symmetry.space_group_name_H-M   'P 1'
#
loop_
_entity.id
_entity.type
_entity.pdbx_description
1 polymer ?
#
loop_
_entity_poly.entity_id
_entity_poly.type
_entity_poly.pdbx_seq_one_letter_code
_entity_poly.pdbx_strand_id
1 'polypeptide(L)'
;MMRLNVSEGTYSTSYFIMHIHTKDSLEMNLLAHNQTFTHEYIHFLQDLFLAYNIRLNLGQLRRFALVASKASEVGFIKPFDQWDDDSEIVQKQYEYSWGGTKHLDEEDATIECLINSHFIIPNTSIRVFEYSAILSTGKNYSIGARDMLEYIAHKIEANHWMTTEPAFPYRAMDKVFDHLGLSKMPGDCRIALVEFSLHNDNPFHHMLKIIELAFSGENQKLLFDSVTIDATLKSLGWSSAGGFNETIKSKVQRRLGGLKTMLKERFHRNNFESVSSWIDEVLELVESDFCGELFFTQLYRMDQDSFSSTISMLIGRIGMPIILNDNDEMITLLPEKYDGDQFVQFYAAQRFLDFVAHEGKTCPLLAICETNNEGIVNDDCYNNAIIRGLDDQLCPFGQLVKTYNLHNIK
;
A
#
# COMPACT_ATOMS: atom_id res chain seq x y z
N MET A 1 8.52 -23.07 -24.76
CA MET A 1 7.66 -23.12 -23.58
C MET A 1 8.21 -22.09 -22.60
N MET A 2 7.73 -20.85 -22.74
CA MET A 2 8.25 -19.67 -22.02
C MET A 2 7.62 -19.68 -20.63
N ARG A 3 8.45 -19.63 -19.58
CA ARG A 3 7.99 -19.44 -18.20
C ARG A 3 7.55 -17.98 -18.07
N LEU A 4 6.28 -17.76 -17.76
CA LEU A 4 5.73 -16.44 -17.44
C LEU A 4 6.31 -16.00 -16.08
N ASN A 5 7.08 -14.90 -16.07
CA ASN A 5 7.45 -14.18 -14.86
C ASN A 5 6.26 -13.27 -14.53
N VAL A 6 5.38 -13.71 -13.63
CA VAL A 6 4.00 -13.19 -13.54
C VAL A 6 3.83 -11.98 -12.62
N SER A 7 4.73 -11.01 -12.71
CA SER A 7 4.42 -9.62 -12.35
C SER A 7 5.39 -8.74 -13.14
N GLU A 8 4.86 -7.89 -14.01
CA GLU A 8 5.65 -6.92 -14.78
C GLU A 8 5.92 -5.65 -13.99
N GLY A 9 5.40 -5.56 -12.76
CA GLY A 9 5.62 -4.47 -11.81
C GLY A 9 5.19 -4.87 -10.39
N THR A 10 5.57 -4.04 -9.42
CA THR A 10 5.15 -4.12 -8.02
C THR A 10 5.03 -2.72 -7.41
N TYR A 11 4.03 -2.53 -6.56
CA TYR A 11 3.87 -1.33 -5.74
C TYR A 11 4.23 -1.63 -4.29
N SER A 12 5.07 -0.79 -3.69
CA SER A 12 5.40 -0.90 -2.28
C SER A 12 4.31 -0.27 -1.43
N THR A 13 3.61 -1.10 -0.66
CA THR A 13 2.64 -0.61 0.32
C THR A 13 3.37 0.24 1.37
N SER A 14 3.09 1.54 1.37
CA SER A 14 3.83 2.61 2.07
C SER A 14 5.00 3.23 1.32
N TYR A 15 5.18 4.55 1.53
CA TYR A 15 6.22 5.40 0.91
C TYR A 15 6.07 5.65 -0.60
N PHE A 16 4.95 5.29 -1.23
CA PHE A 16 4.60 5.73 -2.59
C PHE A 16 5.64 5.39 -3.65
N ILE A 17 6.10 4.14 -3.67
CA ILE A 17 7.14 3.65 -4.61
C ILE A 17 6.54 2.58 -5.50
N MET A 18 6.65 2.79 -6.82
CA MET A 18 6.34 1.82 -7.84
C MET A 18 7.63 1.25 -8.43
N HIS A 19 7.62 -0.03 -8.76
CA HIS A 19 8.69 -0.71 -9.49
C HIS A 19 8.09 -1.36 -10.73
N ILE A 20 8.67 -1.10 -11.89
CA ILE A 20 8.31 -1.75 -13.15
C ILE A 20 9.44 -2.71 -13.50
N HIS A 21 9.14 -4.00 -13.62
CA HIS A 21 10.11 -5.08 -13.89
C HIS A 21 10.56 -5.08 -15.35
N THR A 22 11.33 -4.06 -15.70
CA THR A 22 11.95 -3.86 -17.00
C THR A 22 13.40 -3.44 -16.83
N LYS A 23 14.21 -3.73 -17.86
CA LYS A 23 15.57 -3.20 -17.99
C LYS A 23 15.65 -2.06 -19.01
N ASP A 24 14.54 -1.76 -19.66
CA ASP A 24 14.46 -0.65 -20.59
C ASP A 24 14.39 0.66 -19.82
N SER A 25 14.91 1.74 -20.42
CA SER A 25 14.84 3.06 -19.79
C SER A 25 13.38 3.49 -19.61
N LEU A 26 13.02 3.87 -18.39
CA LEU A 26 11.67 4.27 -18.04
C LEU A 26 11.24 5.55 -18.77
N GLU A 27 12.13 6.54 -18.88
CA GLU A 27 11.82 7.82 -19.55
C GLU A 27 11.33 7.62 -20.99
N MET A 28 11.88 6.63 -21.69
CA MET A 28 11.56 6.35 -23.08
C MET A 28 10.42 5.34 -23.27
N ASN A 29 10.18 4.47 -22.29
CA ASN A 29 9.35 3.28 -22.47
C ASN A 29 8.16 3.15 -21.51
N LEU A 30 7.88 4.14 -20.66
CA LEU A 30 6.77 4.03 -19.71
C LEU A 30 5.41 3.79 -20.40
N LEU A 31 5.17 4.41 -21.56
CA LEU A 31 3.97 4.17 -22.37
C LEU A 31 3.87 2.72 -22.89
N ALA A 32 5.00 2.05 -23.14
CA ALA A 32 5.01 0.65 -23.54
C ALA A 32 4.56 -0.27 -22.39
N HIS A 33 4.67 0.20 -21.14
CA HIS A 33 4.24 -0.49 -19.93
C HIS A 33 2.93 0.09 -19.37
N ASN A 34 2.09 0.75 -20.18
CA ASN A 34 0.92 1.49 -19.69
C ASN A 34 -0.07 0.63 -18.90
N GLN A 35 -0.29 -0.63 -19.27
CA GLN A 35 -1.17 -1.56 -18.55
C GLN A 35 -0.63 -1.81 -17.12
N THR A 36 0.60 -2.30 -17.04
CA THR A 36 1.32 -2.54 -15.77
C THR A 36 1.41 -1.29 -14.92
N PHE A 37 1.79 -0.15 -15.52
CA PHE A 37 1.81 1.13 -14.84
C PHE A 37 0.44 1.49 -14.26
N THR A 38 -0.64 1.32 -15.02
CA THR A 38 -2.00 1.61 -14.56
C THR A 38 -2.40 0.69 -13.41
N HIS A 39 -2.05 -0.60 -13.46
CA HIS A 39 -2.27 -1.54 -12.38
C HIS A 39 -1.59 -1.07 -11.09
N GLU A 40 -0.29 -0.77 -11.15
CA GLU A 40 0.45 -0.29 -9.98
C GLU A 40 0.00 1.10 -9.53
N TYR A 41 -0.48 1.95 -10.44
CA TYR A 41 -1.06 3.24 -10.11
C TYR A 41 -2.38 3.10 -9.33
N ILE A 42 -3.18 2.06 -9.61
CA ILE A 42 -4.35 1.74 -8.79
C ILE A 42 -3.91 1.38 -7.37
N HIS A 43 -2.83 0.61 -7.18
CA HIS A 43 -2.28 0.34 -5.85
C HIS A 43 -1.80 1.60 -5.13
N PHE A 44 -1.19 2.54 -5.86
CA PHE A 44 -0.86 3.86 -5.32
C PHE A 44 -2.11 4.61 -4.82
N LEU A 45 -3.20 4.64 -5.60
CA LEU A 45 -4.46 5.25 -5.17
C LEU A 45 -5.07 4.53 -3.96
N GLN A 46 -4.97 3.19 -3.91
CA GLN A 46 -5.41 2.39 -2.76
C GLN A 46 -4.67 2.81 -1.49
N ASP A 47 -3.38 3.11 -1.60
CA ASP A 47 -2.53 3.53 -0.48
C ASP A 47 -2.90 4.91 0.09
N LEU A 48 -3.42 5.78 -0.77
CA LEU A 48 -3.87 7.12 -0.41
C LEU A 48 -5.28 7.16 0.20
N PHE A 49 -6.13 6.19 -0.14
CA PHE A 49 -7.56 6.26 0.17
C PHE A 49 -8.04 5.18 1.16
N LEU A 50 -7.59 3.93 1.02
CA LEU A 50 -8.11 2.84 1.82
C LEU A 50 -7.59 2.91 3.24
N ALA A 51 -8.50 2.87 4.22
CA ALA A 51 -8.13 3.05 5.62
C ALA A 51 -7.19 1.94 6.15
N TYR A 52 -7.25 0.74 5.57
CA TYR A 52 -6.29 -0.34 5.82
C TYR A 52 -4.87 0.07 5.41
N ASN A 53 -4.69 0.54 4.17
CA ASN A 53 -3.39 0.93 3.64
C ASN A 53 -2.82 2.20 4.30
N ILE A 54 -3.66 3.21 4.57
CA ILE A 54 -3.24 4.40 5.34
C ILE A 54 -2.71 3.99 6.72
N ARG A 55 -3.30 2.98 7.37
CA ARG A 55 -2.79 2.45 8.64
C ARG A 55 -1.39 1.84 8.48
N LEU A 56 -1.11 1.15 7.38
CA LEU A 56 0.22 0.59 7.13
C LEU A 56 1.25 1.71 6.96
N ASN A 57 0.93 2.74 6.18
CA ASN A 57 1.75 3.94 6.04
C ASN A 57 2.06 4.59 7.39
N LEU A 58 1.03 4.80 8.22
CA LEU A 58 1.20 5.35 9.57
C LEU A 58 2.11 4.48 10.43
N GLY A 59 1.99 3.15 10.34
CA GLY A 59 2.86 2.20 11.05
C GLY A 59 4.31 2.35 10.63
N GLN A 60 4.60 2.41 9.33
CA GLN A 60 5.97 2.56 8.83
C GLN A 60 6.59 3.92 9.20
N LEU A 61 5.82 5.02 9.09
CA LEU A 61 6.27 6.35 9.50
C LEU A 61 6.53 6.43 11.00
N ARG A 62 5.74 5.73 11.82
CA ARG A 62 5.99 5.61 13.26
C ARG A 62 7.26 4.82 13.56
N ARG A 63 7.47 3.68 12.90
CA ARG A 63 8.69 2.88 13.07
C ARG A 63 9.94 3.69 12.72
N PHE A 64 9.88 4.44 11.62
CA PHE A 64 10.95 5.35 11.24
C PHE A 64 11.19 6.42 12.33
N ALA A 65 10.12 7.04 12.84
CA ALA A 65 10.21 8.04 13.90
C ALA A 65 10.83 7.49 15.19
N LEU A 66 10.46 6.27 15.56
CA LEU A 66 10.94 5.60 16.76
C LEU A 66 12.45 5.35 16.68
N VAL A 67 12.92 4.85 15.53
CA VAL A 67 14.35 4.65 15.30
C VAL A 67 15.11 5.97 15.44
N ALA A 68 14.63 7.06 14.82
CA ALA A 68 15.28 8.36 14.90
C ALA A 68 15.29 8.94 16.34
N SER A 69 14.18 8.78 17.07
CA SER A 69 14.08 9.22 18.47
C SER A 69 15.01 8.43 19.38
N LYS A 70 15.02 7.10 19.27
CA LYS A 70 15.86 6.22 20.09
C LYS A 70 17.34 6.42 19.83
N ALA A 71 17.71 6.64 18.57
CA ALA A 71 19.08 6.98 18.22
C ALA A 71 19.57 8.21 19.03
N SER A 72 18.71 9.22 19.19
CA SER A 72 19.05 10.44 19.95
C SER A 72 19.18 10.22 21.47
N GLU A 73 18.52 9.19 22.02
CA GLU A 73 18.52 8.88 23.45
C GLU A 73 19.70 8.00 23.87
N VAL A 74 19.98 6.93 23.10
CA VAL A 74 20.88 5.84 23.52
C VAL A 74 22.02 5.56 22.54
N GLY A 75 22.14 6.34 21.47
CA GLY A 75 23.09 6.07 20.40
C GLY A 75 22.45 5.35 19.22
N PHE A 76 23.12 5.37 18.06
CA PHE A 76 22.62 4.72 16.86
C PHE A 76 22.92 3.21 16.89
N ILE A 77 21.91 2.39 17.15
CA ILE A 77 22.02 0.94 17.35
C ILE A 77 21.60 0.17 16.10
N LYS A 78 22.40 -0.83 15.71
CA LYS A 78 22.14 -1.76 14.63
C LYS A 78 22.56 -3.18 15.02
N PRO A 79 21.73 -4.22 14.78
CA PRO A 79 20.35 -4.13 14.31
C PRO A 79 19.44 -3.49 15.36
N PHE A 80 18.44 -2.74 14.93
CA PHE A 80 17.50 -2.07 15.83
C PHE A 80 16.44 -3.05 16.36
N ASP A 81 16.37 -3.19 17.68
CA ASP A 81 15.48 -4.12 18.39
C ASP A 81 14.58 -3.43 19.44
N GLN A 82 14.68 -2.11 19.60
CA GLN A 82 13.97 -1.33 20.61
C GLN A 82 12.59 -0.83 20.12
N TRP A 83 11.75 -1.76 19.65
CA TRP A 83 10.39 -1.45 19.21
C TRP A 83 9.46 -1.20 20.41
N ASP A 84 8.53 -0.25 20.27
CA ASP A 84 7.50 -0.01 21.28
C ASP A 84 6.31 -0.97 21.09
N ASP A 85 5.56 -1.22 22.16
CA ASP A 85 4.42 -2.14 22.18
C ASP A 85 3.44 -1.87 21.03
N ASP A 86 3.16 -0.60 20.75
CA ASP A 86 2.24 -0.20 19.69
C ASP A 86 2.77 -0.58 18.29
N SER A 87 4.07 -0.38 18.02
CA SER A 87 4.68 -0.74 16.74
C SER A 87 4.65 -2.24 16.53
N GLU A 88 4.93 -3.03 17.58
CA GLU A 88 4.83 -4.48 17.55
C GLU A 88 3.38 -4.95 17.34
N ILE A 89 2.43 -4.32 18.03
CA ILE A 89 0.99 -4.62 17.89
C ILE A 89 0.49 -4.31 16.48
N VAL A 90 0.89 -3.18 15.88
CA VAL A 90 0.51 -2.82 14.50
C VAL A 90 1.13 -3.79 13.49
N GLN A 91 2.41 -4.16 13.68
CA GLN A 91 3.09 -5.14 12.83
C GLN A 91 2.42 -6.50 12.90
N LYS A 92 2.09 -6.98 14.11
CA LYS A 92 1.38 -8.26 14.29
C LYS A 92 -0.03 -8.23 13.71
N GLN A 93 -0.73 -7.10 13.81
CA GLN A 93 -2.02 -6.91 13.15
C GLN A 93 -1.90 -7.03 11.62
N TYR A 94 -0.86 -6.44 11.04
CA TYR A 94 -0.57 -6.57 9.62
C TYR A 94 -0.32 -8.03 9.24
N GLU A 95 0.58 -8.73 9.95
CA GLU A 95 0.92 -10.13 9.67
C GLU A 95 -0.30 -11.06 9.65
N TYR A 96 -1.22 -10.89 10.61
CA TYR A 96 -2.45 -11.70 10.65
C TYR A 96 -3.46 -11.33 9.54
N SER A 97 -3.49 -10.07 9.11
CA SER A 97 -4.54 -9.58 8.20
C SER A 97 -4.11 -9.51 6.73
N TRP A 98 -2.81 -9.56 6.44
CA TRP A 98 -2.26 -9.35 5.10
C TRP A 98 -2.52 -10.51 4.14
N GLY A 99 -2.38 -11.75 4.63
CA GLY A 99 -2.41 -12.95 3.80
C GLY A 99 -1.01 -13.44 3.41
N GLY A 100 -0.93 -14.34 2.42
CA GLY A 100 0.33 -14.95 1.99
C GLY A 100 1.03 -14.18 0.87
N THR A 101 2.35 -14.41 0.71
CA THR A 101 3.17 -13.84 -0.39
C THR A 101 3.30 -14.75 -1.61
N LYS A 102 2.68 -15.93 -1.59
CA LYS A 102 2.80 -16.92 -2.66
C LYS A 102 1.92 -16.54 -3.85
N HIS A 103 2.41 -16.77 -5.06
CA HIS A 103 1.61 -16.80 -6.28
C HIS A 103 1.34 -18.26 -6.63
N LEU A 104 0.07 -18.59 -6.92
CA LEU A 104 -0.32 -19.94 -7.33
C LEU A 104 -1.09 -19.87 -8.64
N ASP A 105 -0.52 -20.49 -9.68
CA ASP A 105 -1.18 -20.67 -10.98
C ASP A 105 -2.07 -21.92 -10.93
N GLU A 106 -3.17 -21.81 -10.20
CA GLU A 106 -4.09 -22.90 -9.87
C GLU A 106 -5.53 -22.51 -10.26
N GLU A 107 -5.73 -22.33 -11.57
CA GLU A 107 -7.00 -21.83 -12.13
C GLU A 107 -8.19 -22.72 -11.79
N ASP A 108 -8.03 -24.04 -11.91
CA ASP A 108 -9.10 -25.00 -11.64
C ASP A 108 -9.25 -25.32 -10.15
N ALA A 109 -8.34 -24.84 -9.28
CA ALA A 109 -8.42 -25.10 -7.86
C ALA A 109 -9.60 -24.35 -7.23
N THR A 110 -10.36 -25.07 -6.42
CA THR A 110 -11.48 -24.56 -5.64
C THR A 110 -11.11 -24.54 -4.15
N ILE A 111 -11.73 -23.65 -3.37
CA ILE A 111 -11.58 -23.65 -1.92
C ILE A 111 -12.54 -24.70 -1.34
N GLU A 112 -11.99 -25.69 -0.65
CA GLU A 112 -12.78 -26.71 0.05
C GLU A 112 -13.14 -26.29 1.47
N CYS A 113 -12.23 -25.56 2.13
CA CYS A 113 -12.39 -25.14 3.51
C CYS A 113 -11.63 -23.84 3.79
N LEU A 114 -12.22 -22.98 4.64
CA LEU A 114 -11.56 -21.82 5.24
C LEU A 114 -11.31 -22.10 6.73
N ILE A 115 -10.06 -22.05 7.13
CA ILE A 115 -9.62 -22.15 8.52
C ILE A 115 -9.18 -20.78 8.99
N ASN A 116 -9.47 -20.43 10.24
CA ASN A 116 -8.95 -19.21 10.84
C ASN A 116 -8.23 -19.47 12.17
N SER A 117 -7.28 -18.59 12.44
CA SER A 117 -6.65 -18.40 13.74
C SER A 117 -6.84 -16.94 14.16
N HIS A 118 -6.63 -16.60 15.43
CA HIS A 118 -6.62 -15.21 15.85
C HIS A 118 -5.69 -14.97 17.02
N PHE A 119 -5.28 -13.71 17.18
CA PHE A 119 -4.72 -13.23 18.43
C PHE A 119 -5.62 -12.14 19.03
N ILE A 120 -5.44 -11.89 20.34
CA ILE A 120 -6.13 -10.83 21.06
C ILE A 120 -5.14 -9.69 21.28
N ILE A 121 -5.53 -8.46 20.93
CA ILE A 121 -4.70 -7.29 21.20
C ILE A 121 -4.54 -7.13 22.72
N PRO A 122 -3.30 -7.02 23.25
CA PRO A 122 -3.05 -6.92 24.69
C PRO A 122 -3.92 -5.87 25.37
N ASN A 123 -4.41 -6.17 26.57
CA ASN A 123 -5.28 -5.30 27.37
C ASN A 123 -6.61 -4.90 26.70
N THR A 124 -7.05 -5.65 25.67
CA THR A 124 -8.35 -5.46 25.02
C THR A 124 -9.08 -6.80 24.84
N SER A 125 -10.32 -6.76 24.35
CA SER A 125 -11.08 -7.94 23.89
C SER A 125 -11.06 -8.12 22.38
N ILE A 126 -10.29 -7.29 21.66
CA ILE A 126 -10.31 -7.22 20.19
C ILE A 126 -9.54 -8.40 19.63
N ARG A 127 -10.18 -9.14 18.72
CA ARG A 127 -9.58 -10.26 18.00
C ARG A 127 -9.17 -9.83 16.61
N VAL A 128 -7.99 -10.28 16.19
CA VAL A 128 -7.45 -10.05 14.85
C VAL A 128 -7.22 -11.42 14.23
N PHE A 129 -7.91 -11.68 13.12
CA PHE A 129 -7.99 -13.00 12.50
C PHE A 129 -7.07 -13.12 11.30
N GLU A 130 -6.48 -14.30 11.18
CA GLU A 130 -5.76 -14.80 10.01
C GLU A 130 -6.58 -15.93 9.38
N TYR A 131 -6.57 -16.00 8.05
CA TYR A 131 -7.30 -17.00 7.29
C TYR A 131 -6.40 -17.81 6.37
N SER A 132 -6.68 -19.11 6.29
CA SER A 132 -6.05 -20.06 5.37
C SER A 132 -7.12 -20.86 4.64
N ALA A 133 -7.02 -20.93 3.32
CA ALA A 133 -7.82 -21.79 2.47
C ALA A 133 -7.11 -23.12 2.22
N ILE A 134 -7.85 -24.22 2.38
CA ILE A 134 -7.47 -25.52 1.86
C ILE A 134 -8.07 -25.63 0.47
N LEU A 135 -7.21 -25.80 -0.53
CA LEU A 135 -7.60 -25.96 -1.92
C LEU A 135 -7.88 -27.44 -2.24
N SER A 136 -8.71 -27.70 -3.25
CA SER A 136 -9.00 -29.06 -3.74
C SER A 136 -7.78 -29.82 -4.28
N THR A 137 -6.68 -29.12 -4.51
CA THR A 137 -5.36 -29.70 -4.81
C THR A 137 -4.60 -30.19 -3.57
N GLY A 138 -5.17 -30.01 -2.37
CA GLY A 138 -4.55 -30.30 -1.08
C GLY A 138 -3.55 -29.23 -0.61
N LYS A 139 -3.37 -28.14 -1.36
CA LYS A 139 -2.48 -27.03 -0.97
C LYS A 139 -3.17 -26.09 0.01
N ASN A 140 -2.37 -25.51 0.91
CA ASN A 140 -2.81 -24.43 1.80
C ASN A 140 -2.38 -23.08 1.25
N TYR A 141 -3.30 -22.12 1.25
CA TYR A 141 -3.09 -20.75 0.79
C TYR A 141 -3.61 -19.74 1.82
N SER A 142 -2.75 -18.82 2.27
CA SER A 142 -3.14 -17.77 3.23
C SER A 142 -3.84 -16.63 2.50
N ILE A 143 -5.09 -16.32 2.88
CA ILE A 143 -5.92 -15.28 2.26
C ILE A 143 -6.00 -14.06 3.17
N GLY A 144 -5.87 -12.86 2.62
CA GLY A 144 -6.01 -11.63 3.38
C GLY A 144 -6.18 -10.37 2.53
N ALA A 145 -5.75 -9.23 3.08
CA ALA A 145 -5.85 -7.93 2.46
C ALA A 145 -5.12 -7.85 1.11
N ARG A 146 -3.98 -8.54 0.95
CA ARG A 146 -3.25 -8.60 -0.31
C ARG A 146 -4.15 -9.10 -1.44
N ASP A 147 -4.82 -10.23 -1.23
CA ASP A 147 -5.74 -10.81 -2.20
C ASP A 147 -6.87 -9.86 -2.58
N MET A 148 -7.35 -9.09 -1.62
CA MET A 148 -8.42 -8.11 -1.83
C MET A 148 -7.95 -6.91 -2.65
N LEU A 149 -6.74 -6.39 -2.39
CA LEU A 149 -6.15 -5.27 -3.11
C LEU A 149 -5.84 -5.63 -4.57
N GLU A 150 -5.17 -6.78 -4.76
CA GLU A 150 -4.83 -7.37 -6.06
C GLU A 150 -6.08 -7.70 -6.87
N TYR A 151 -7.11 -8.26 -6.21
CA TYR A 151 -8.39 -8.53 -6.85
C TYR A 151 -9.05 -7.26 -7.40
N ILE A 152 -9.07 -6.17 -6.64
CA ILE A 152 -9.64 -4.90 -7.11
C ILE A 152 -8.84 -4.37 -8.31
N ALA A 153 -7.51 -4.31 -8.21
CA ALA A 153 -6.65 -3.81 -9.28
C ALA A 153 -6.81 -4.65 -10.56
N HIS A 154 -6.75 -5.98 -10.44
CA HIS A 154 -6.94 -6.92 -11.55
C HIS A 154 -8.32 -6.81 -12.19
N LYS A 155 -9.39 -6.66 -11.39
CA LYS A 155 -10.75 -6.55 -11.96
C LYS A 155 -10.95 -5.27 -12.74
N ILE A 156 -10.38 -4.15 -12.27
CA ILE A 156 -10.39 -2.90 -13.01
C ILE A 156 -9.56 -3.06 -14.29
N GLU A 157 -8.34 -3.57 -14.18
CA GLU A 157 -7.45 -3.82 -15.33
C GLU A 157 -8.10 -4.71 -16.40
N ALA A 158 -8.67 -5.84 -15.99
CA ALA A 158 -9.28 -6.82 -16.90
C ALA A 158 -10.54 -6.30 -17.63
N ASN A 159 -11.14 -5.19 -17.18
CA ASN A 159 -12.20 -4.52 -17.92
C ASN A 159 -11.69 -3.71 -19.12
N HIS A 160 -10.41 -3.38 -19.13
CA HIS A 160 -9.78 -2.44 -20.07
C HIS A 160 -8.68 -3.09 -20.92
N TRP A 161 -8.08 -4.17 -20.41
CA TRP A 161 -7.01 -4.92 -21.08
C TRP A 161 -7.22 -6.44 -20.98
N MET A 162 -6.55 -7.17 -21.87
CA MET A 162 -6.42 -8.62 -21.73
C MET A 162 -5.39 -8.94 -20.64
N THR A 163 -5.75 -9.85 -19.76
CA THR A 163 -4.97 -10.20 -18.56
C THR A 163 -4.54 -11.67 -18.58
N THR A 164 -3.37 -11.96 -18.03
CA THR A 164 -2.79 -13.33 -17.99
C THR A 164 -2.17 -13.71 -16.66
N GLU A 165 -2.46 -12.93 -15.61
CA GLU A 165 -1.89 -13.10 -14.27
C GLU A 165 -2.39 -14.41 -13.63
N PRO A 166 -1.68 -15.00 -12.65
CA PRO A 166 -2.05 -16.28 -12.06
C PRO A 166 -3.32 -16.16 -11.22
N ALA A 167 -3.95 -17.30 -10.92
CA ALA A 167 -5.22 -17.33 -10.19
C ALA A 167 -5.13 -16.71 -8.79
N PHE A 168 -4.01 -16.89 -8.07
CA PHE A 168 -3.78 -16.30 -6.76
C PHE A 168 -2.57 -15.36 -6.82
N PRO A 169 -2.69 -14.10 -6.36
CA PRO A 169 -3.81 -13.50 -5.60
C PRO A 169 -4.98 -12.93 -6.46
N TYR A 170 -4.79 -12.71 -7.75
CA TYR A 170 -5.64 -11.84 -8.59
C TYR A 170 -7.11 -12.28 -8.74
N ARG A 171 -7.40 -13.59 -8.66
CA ARG A 171 -8.75 -14.17 -8.69
C ARG A 171 -9.11 -14.90 -7.39
N ALA A 172 -8.32 -14.73 -6.33
CA ALA A 172 -8.55 -15.40 -5.05
C ALA A 172 -9.93 -15.09 -4.48
N MET A 173 -10.39 -13.84 -4.58
CA MET A 173 -11.71 -13.45 -4.05
C MET A 173 -12.87 -14.07 -4.83
N ASP A 174 -12.76 -14.29 -6.15
CA ASP A 174 -13.79 -15.01 -6.89
C ASP A 174 -13.95 -16.43 -6.35
N LYS A 175 -12.84 -17.12 -6.08
CA LYS A 175 -12.84 -18.47 -5.49
C LYS A 175 -13.45 -18.47 -4.08
N VAL A 176 -13.23 -17.40 -3.31
CA VAL A 176 -13.88 -17.21 -2.00
C VAL A 176 -15.39 -17.04 -2.17
N PHE A 177 -15.85 -16.17 -3.07
CA PHE A 177 -17.28 -16.00 -3.33
C PHE A 177 -17.94 -17.29 -3.81
N ASP A 178 -17.28 -18.04 -4.69
CA ASP A 178 -17.79 -19.34 -5.17
C ASP A 178 -17.94 -20.35 -4.02
N HIS A 179 -16.93 -20.44 -3.13
CA HIS A 179 -16.97 -21.28 -1.93
C HIS A 179 -18.13 -20.90 -0.99
N LEU A 180 -18.41 -19.61 -0.86
CA LEU A 180 -19.51 -19.09 -0.04
C LEU A 180 -20.89 -19.24 -0.73
N GLY A 181 -20.96 -19.85 -1.92
CA GLY A 181 -22.21 -19.99 -2.68
C GLY A 181 -22.68 -18.69 -3.35
N LEU A 182 -21.79 -17.71 -3.48
CA LEU A 182 -22.03 -16.38 -4.04
C LEU A 182 -21.51 -16.25 -5.49
N SER A 183 -21.34 -17.37 -6.21
CA SER A 183 -20.84 -17.39 -7.59
C SER A 183 -21.67 -16.58 -8.59
N LYS A 184 -22.94 -16.30 -8.27
CA LYS A 184 -23.84 -15.48 -9.09
C LYS A 184 -23.83 -13.99 -8.72
N MET A 185 -23.07 -13.59 -7.70
CA MET A 185 -22.97 -12.19 -7.28
C MET A 185 -22.35 -11.36 -8.41
N PRO A 186 -22.95 -10.23 -8.84
CA PRO A 186 -22.38 -9.35 -9.86
C PRO A 186 -20.98 -8.87 -9.51
N GLY A 187 -20.11 -8.71 -10.52
CA GLY A 187 -18.70 -8.36 -10.32
C GLY A 187 -18.51 -7.01 -9.62
N ASP A 188 -19.31 -6.01 -9.96
CA ASP A 188 -19.28 -4.70 -9.31
C ASP A 188 -19.75 -4.77 -7.85
N CYS A 189 -20.77 -5.56 -7.54
CA CYS A 189 -21.18 -5.81 -6.15
C CYS A 189 -20.08 -6.51 -5.34
N ARG A 190 -19.34 -7.47 -5.95
CA ARG A 190 -18.20 -8.12 -5.29
C ARG A 190 -17.13 -7.08 -4.95
N ILE A 191 -16.78 -6.23 -5.92
CA ILE A 191 -15.77 -5.17 -5.74
C ILE A 191 -16.21 -4.17 -4.68
N ALA A 192 -17.48 -3.73 -4.69
CA ALA A 192 -18.05 -2.85 -3.66
C ALA A 192 -17.87 -3.41 -2.25
N LEU A 193 -18.15 -4.71 -2.08
CA LEU A 193 -18.01 -5.38 -0.80
C LEU A 193 -16.55 -5.52 -0.36
N VAL A 194 -15.65 -5.86 -1.29
CA VAL A 194 -14.20 -5.99 -1.04
C VAL A 194 -13.60 -4.63 -0.69
N GLU A 195 -13.89 -3.59 -1.47
CA GLU A 195 -13.46 -2.21 -1.25
C GLU A 195 -13.94 -1.69 0.11
N PHE A 196 -15.24 -1.83 0.40
CA PHE A 196 -15.79 -1.45 1.69
C PHE A 196 -15.05 -2.10 2.85
N SER A 197 -14.78 -3.40 2.72
CA SER A 197 -14.12 -4.19 3.76
C SER A 197 -12.67 -3.75 3.98
N LEU A 198 -11.98 -3.22 2.95
CA LEU A 198 -10.64 -2.62 3.05
C LEU A 198 -10.60 -1.27 3.80
N HIS A 199 -11.75 -0.72 4.20
CA HIS A 199 -11.78 0.33 5.22
C HIS A 199 -11.69 -0.23 6.65
N ASN A 200 -11.69 -1.54 6.85
CA ASN A 200 -11.47 -2.18 8.14
C ASN A 200 -10.01 -2.60 8.36
N ASP A 201 -9.62 -2.69 9.63
CA ASP A 201 -8.26 -3.05 10.08
C ASP A 201 -7.99 -4.58 9.96
N ASN A 202 -9.04 -5.40 9.78
CA ASN A 202 -8.96 -6.84 9.46
C ASN A 202 -9.97 -7.17 8.32
N PRO A 203 -9.65 -6.77 7.08
CA PRO A 203 -10.64 -6.58 6.02
C PRO A 203 -11.32 -7.88 5.57
N PHE A 204 -10.57 -8.98 5.44
CA PHE A 204 -11.16 -10.26 5.04
C PHE A 204 -12.17 -10.78 6.07
N HIS A 205 -11.84 -10.72 7.36
CA HIS A 205 -12.77 -11.08 8.43
C HIS A 205 -14.02 -10.20 8.41
N HIS A 206 -13.82 -8.89 8.21
CA HIS A 206 -14.91 -7.93 8.15
C HIS A 206 -15.88 -8.24 6.99
N MET A 207 -15.34 -8.59 5.82
CA MET A 207 -16.14 -9.00 4.66
C MET A 207 -17.04 -10.20 4.98
N LEU A 208 -16.48 -11.25 5.59
CA LEU A 208 -17.25 -12.43 6.00
C LEU A 208 -18.39 -12.06 6.96
N LYS A 209 -18.14 -11.13 7.89
CA LYS A 209 -19.18 -10.66 8.82
C LYS A 209 -20.30 -9.89 8.14
N ILE A 210 -20.00 -9.08 7.13
CA ILE A 210 -21.05 -8.42 6.33
C ILE A 210 -21.88 -9.45 5.58
N ILE A 211 -21.24 -10.46 4.98
CA ILE A 211 -21.93 -11.53 4.26
C ILE A 211 -22.86 -12.29 5.21
N GLU A 212 -22.35 -12.71 6.39
CA GLU A 212 -23.16 -13.37 7.43
C GLU A 212 -24.38 -12.53 7.82
N LEU A 213 -24.20 -11.22 8.04
CA LEU A 213 -25.29 -10.30 8.36
C LEU A 213 -26.34 -10.23 7.25
N ALA A 214 -25.90 -10.10 6.00
CA ALA A 214 -26.79 -10.04 4.83
C ALA A 214 -27.65 -11.32 4.69
N PHE A 215 -27.08 -12.48 4.99
CA PHE A 215 -27.82 -13.75 4.98
C PHE A 215 -28.76 -13.92 6.18
N SER A 216 -28.39 -13.42 7.37
CA SER A 216 -29.20 -13.54 8.58
C SER A 216 -30.45 -12.64 8.60
N GLY A 217 -30.42 -11.51 7.88
CA GLY A 217 -31.42 -10.45 7.98
C GLY A 217 -32.48 -10.42 6.88
N GLU A 218 -32.71 -11.52 6.14
CA GLU A 218 -33.55 -11.59 4.92
C GLU A 218 -33.14 -10.62 3.79
N ASN A 219 -32.00 -9.93 3.93
CA ASN A 219 -31.60 -8.84 3.05
C ASN A 219 -30.62 -9.30 1.96
N GLN A 220 -30.75 -10.55 1.49
CA GLN A 220 -29.85 -11.13 0.48
C GLN A 220 -29.78 -10.29 -0.80
N LYS A 221 -30.86 -9.58 -1.13
CA LYS A 221 -30.91 -8.63 -2.26
C LYS A 221 -29.77 -7.60 -2.20
N LEU A 222 -29.31 -7.23 -1.00
CA LEU A 222 -28.16 -6.35 -0.80
C LEU A 222 -26.95 -6.78 -1.63
N LEU A 223 -26.66 -8.08 -1.70
CA LEU A 223 -25.44 -8.57 -2.35
C LEU A 223 -25.56 -8.62 -3.88
N PHE A 224 -26.77 -8.54 -4.43
CA PHE A 224 -27.02 -8.79 -5.86
C PHE A 224 -27.54 -7.56 -6.62
N ASP A 225 -27.65 -6.40 -5.97
CA ASP A 225 -28.14 -5.16 -6.56
C ASP A 225 -27.18 -4.00 -6.31
N SER A 226 -26.60 -3.46 -7.38
CA SER A 226 -25.55 -2.43 -7.35
C SER A 226 -25.98 -1.14 -6.66
N VAL A 227 -27.24 -0.74 -6.82
CA VAL A 227 -27.76 0.51 -6.20
C VAL A 227 -27.93 0.30 -4.69
N THR A 228 -28.50 -0.84 -4.31
CA THR A 228 -28.77 -1.20 -2.92
C THR A 228 -27.46 -1.39 -2.14
N ILE A 229 -26.46 -2.08 -2.73
CA ILE A 229 -25.18 -2.32 -2.06
C ILE A 229 -24.44 -1.02 -1.80
N ASP A 230 -24.34 -0.15 -2.81
CA ASP A 230 -23.66 1.14 -2.68
C ASP A 230 -24.31 2.00 -1.59
N ALA A 231 -25.63 2.18 -1.65
CA ALA A 231 -26.36 2.99 -0.68
C ALA A 231 -26.21 2.45 0.75
N THR A 232 -26.32 1.12 0.89
CA THR A 232 -26.20 0.47 2.21
C THR A 232 -24.81 0.61 2.77
N LEU A 233 -23.77 0.25 2.00
CA LEU A 233 -22.38 0.27 2.45
C LEU A 233 -21.92 1.69 2.78
N LYS A 234 -22.23 2.69 1.95
CA LYS A 234 -21.89 4.10 2.25
C LYS A 234 -22.55 4.63 3.52
N SER A 235 -23.76 4.15 3.83
CA SER A 235 -24.49 4.56 5.04
C SER A 235 -24.13 3.73 6.28
N LEU A 236 -23.44 2.59 6.11
CA LEU A 236 -23.18 1.66 7.19
C LEU A 236 -22.22 2.30 8.22
N GLY A 237 -22.68 2.37 9.46
CA GLY A 237 -21.87 2.76 10.61
C GLY A 237 -21.43 1.55 11.42
N TRP A 238 -20.22 1.57 11.96
CA TRP A 238 -19.74 0.56 12.91
C TRP A 238 -19.12 1.22 14.13
N SER A 239 -19.22 0.54 15.28
CA SER A 239 -18.52 0.95 16.49
C SER A 239 -17.05 0.53 16.40
N SER A 240 -16.16 1.51 16.40
CA SER A 240 -14.73 1.29 16.52
C SER A 240 -14.39 0.87 17.94
N ALA A 241 -13.35 0.06 18.09
CA ALA A 241 -12.86 -0.39 19.40
C ALA A 241 -12.45 0.76 20.34
N GLY A 242 -12.15 1.94 19.78
CA GLY A 242 -11.87 3.15 20.55
C GLY A 242 -13.12 3.80 21.19
N GLY A 243 -14.30 3.18 21.09
CA GLY A 243 -15.52 3.65 21.74
C GLY A 243 -16.29 4.74 20.98
N PHE A 244 -16.01 4.90 19.68
CA PHE A 244 -16.70 5.86 18.81
C PHE A 244 -17.26 5.16 17.56
N ASN A 245 -18.32 5.73 17.00
CA ASN A 245 -18.93 5.20 15.77
C ASN A 245 -18.26 5.84 14.55
N GLU A 246 -18.04 5.03 13.52
CA GLU A 246 -17.47 5.46 12.25
C GLU A 246 -18.33 5.01 11.07
N THR A 247 -18.34 5.83 10.03
CA THR A 247 -18.65 5.42 8.66
C THR A 247 -17.34 5.33 7.87
N ILE A 248 -17.39 4.88 6.60
CA ILE A 248 -16.24 4.97 5.70
C ILE A 248 -15.68 6.40 5.69
N LYS A 249 -16.57 7.38 5.50
CA LYS A 249 -16.21 8.80 5.42
C LYS A 249 -15.45 9.25 6.66
N SER A 250 -16.03 9.07 7.85
CA SER A 250 -15.39 9.56 9.08
C SER A 250 -14.09 8.83 9.38
N LYS A 251 -13.99 7.52 9.04
CA LYS A 251 -12.77 6.75 9.24
C LYS A 251 -11.64 7.19 8.32
N VAL A 252 -11.94 7.39 7.03
CA VAL A 252 -10.97 7.90 6.06
C VAL A 252 -10.49 9.29 6.48
N GLN A 253 -11.39 10.22 6.80
CA GLN A 253 -11.01 11.57 7.27
C GLN A 253 -10.06 11.53 8.49
N ARG A 254 -10.38 10.71 9.49
CA ARG A 254 -9.54 10.56 10.69
C ARG A 254 -8.16 10.00 10.35
N ARG A 255 -8.09 8.99 9.47
CA ARG A 255 -6.83 8.37 9.04
C ARG A 255 -6.00 9.34 8.19
N LEU A 256 -6.61 10.09 7.28
CA LEU A 256 -5.96 11.13 6.47
C LEU A 256 -5.39 12.25 7.34
N GLY A 257 -6.13 12.72 8.34
CA GLY A 257 -5.61 13.72 9.29
C GLY A 257 -4.37 13.23 10.05
N GLY A 258 -4.35 11.96 10.46
CA GLY A 258 -3.17 11.32 11.02
C GLY A 258 -2.01 11.22 10.03
N LEU A 259 -2.30 10.79 8.79
CA LEU A 259 -1.28 10.63 7.74
C LEU A 259 -0.65 11.98 7.38
N LYS A 260 -1.48 13.02 7.22
CA LYS A 260 -1.05 14.41 7.00
C LYS A 260 -0.05 14.87 8.04
N THR A 261 -0.41 14.67 9.31
CA THR A 261 0.41 15.10 10.45
C THR A 261 1.75 14.38 10.43
N MET A 262 1.73 13.05 10.34
CA MET A 262 2.95 12.24 10.32
C MET A 262 3.85 12.55 9.13
N LEU A 263 3.30 12.65 7.92
CA LEU A 263 4.10 12.98 6.73
C LEU A 263 4.71 14.39 6.84
N LYS A 264 3.95 15.39 7.30
CA LYS A 264 4.48 16.76 7.44
C LYS A 264 5.52 16.92 8.55
N GLU A 265 5.41 16.14 9.62
CA GLU A 265 6.44 16.09 10.66
C GLU A 265 7.74 15.42 10.18
N ARG A 266 7.65 14.50 9.22
CA ARG A 266 8.82 13.79 8.69
C ARG A 266 9.45 14.47 7.48
N PHE A 267 8.61 15.09 6.66
CA PHE A 267 8.99 15.82 5.46
C PHE A 267 8.60 17.31 5.64
N HIS A 268 9.23 17.95 6.63
CA HIS A 268 8.93 19.33 6.99
C HIS A 268 9.21 20.30 5.83
N ARG A 269 8.30 21.26 5.63
CA ARG A 269 8.36 22.28 4.57
C ARG A 269 9.69 23.03 4.49
N ASN A 270 10.39 23.23 5.62
CA ASN A 270 11.67 23.93 5.64
C ASN A 270 12.77 23.19 4.86
N ASN A 271 12.66 21.86 4.73
CA ASN A 271 13.62 21.03 4.01
C ASN A 271 13.01 20.45 2.71
N PHE A 272 11.69 20.25 2.68
CA PHE A 272 11.00 19.54 1.60
C PHE A 272 9.69 20.25 1.21
N GLU A 273 9.80 21.46 0.65
CA GLU A 273 8.63 22.26 0.27
C GLU A 273 7.73 21.54 -0.75
N SER A 274 8.31 20.95 -1.79
CA SER A 274 7.55 20.27 -2.85
C SER A 274 6.80 19.05 -2.32
N VAL A 275 7.45 18.25 -1.47
CA VAL A 275 6.81 17.11 -0.79
C VAL A 275 5.68 17.61 0.11
N SER A 276 5.90 18.66 0.90
CA SER A 276 4.87 19.21 1.80
C SER A 276 3.64 19.73 1.04
N SER A 277 3.86 20.43 -0.08
CA SER A 277 2.79 20.94 -0.96
C SER A 277 2.06 19.81 -1.67
N TRP A 278 2.77 18.79 -2.14
CA TRP A 278 2.17 17.60 -2.74
C TRP A 278 1.29 16.83 -1.74
N ILE A 279 1.75 16.65 -0.50
CA ILE A 279 0.95 16.04 0.57
C ILE A 279 -0.37 16.80 0.77
N ASP A 280 -0.35 18.14 0.79
CA ASP A 280 -1.58 18.92 0.94
C ASP A 280 -2.56 18.66 -0.20
N GLU A 281 -2.08 18.67 -1.44
CA GLU A 281 -2.93 18.53 -2.63
C GLU A 281 -3.50 17.13 -2.80
N VAL A 282 -2.69 16.10 -2.55
CA VAL A 282 -3.15 14.70 -2.62
C VAL A 282 -4.20 14.43 -1.56
N LEU A 283 -3.99 14.90 -0.33
CA LEU A 283 -4.95 14.68 0.74
C LEU A 283 -6.23 15.50 0.52
N GLU A 284 -6.13 16.71 0.00
CA GLU A 284 -7.31 17.50 -0.40
C GLU A 284 -8.12 16.79 -1.48
N LEU A 285 -7.46 16.22 -2.50
CA LEU A 285 -8.10 15.39 -3.53
C LEU A 285 -8.85 14.20 -2.91
N VAL A 286 -8.20 13.44 -2.01
CA VAL A 286 -8.85 12.28 -1.38
C VAL A 286 -10.04 12.72 -0.52
N GLU A 287 -9.90 13.80 0.24
CA GLU A 287 -10.97 14.35 1.08
C GLU A 287 -12.16 14.84 0.25
N SER A 288 -11.93 15.49 -0.89
CA SER A 288 -12.99 16.06 -1.72
C SER A 288 -13.67 15.03 -2.62
N ASP A 289 -12.88 14.15 -3.26
CA ASP A 289 -13.35 13.38 -4.41
C ASP A 289 -13.58 11.91 -4.06
N PHE A 290 -12.91 11.36 -3.05
CA PHE A 290 -12.98 9.92 -2.71
C PHE A 290 -13.69 9.65 -1.38
N CYS A 291 -13.69 10.60 -0.45
CA CYS A 291 -14.07 10.33 0.93
C CYS A 291 -15.56 10.01 1.11
N GLY A 292 -15.84 8.77 1.56
CA GLY A 292 -17.21 8.26 1.73
C GLY A 292 -17.79 7.62 0.47
N GLU A 293 -16.98 7.53 -0.59
CA GLU A 293 -17.33 6.87 -1.83
C GLU A 293 -16.79 5.43 -1.88
N LEU A 294 -17.31 4.66 -2.83
CA LEU A 294 -16.74 3.38 -3.27
C LEU A 294 -16.01 3.67 -4.60
N PHE A 295 -14.87 4.34 -4.49
CA PHE A 295 -14.13 4.90 -5.62
C PHE A 295 -13.63 3.83 -6.60
N PHE A 296 -13.08 2.71 -6.12
CA PHE A 296 -12.59 1.65 -7.01
C PHE A 296 -13.73 0.90 -7.70
N THR A 297 -14.86 0.75 -7.03
CA THR A 297 -16.10 0.26 -7.63
C THR A 297 -16.58 1.18 -8.76
N GLN A 298 -16.45 2.50 -8.58
CA GLN A 298 -16.77 3.46 -9.65
C GLN A 298 -15.82 3.31 -10.83
N LEU A 299 -14.50 3.21 -10.59
CA LEU A 299 -13.52 2.96 -11.65
C LEU A 299 -13.82 1.68 -12.44
N TYR A 300 -14.14 0.58 -11.76
CA TYR A 300 -14.51 -0.68 -12.41
C TYR A 300 -15.72 -0.55 -13.35
N ARG A 301 -16.68 0.31 -13.00
CA ARG A 301 -17.90 0.50 -13.80
C ARG A 301 -17.72 1.42 -15.00
N MET A 302 -16.57 2.10 -15.14
CA MET A 302 -16.32 3.03 -16.24
C MET A 302 -16.11 2.27 -17.55
N ASP A 303 -16.52 2.90 -18.66
CA ASP A 303 -16.05 2.51 -19.99
C ASP A 303 -14.58 2.93 -20.19
N GLN A 304 -13.96 2.45 -21.27
CA GLN A 304 -12.54 2.69 -21.57
C GLN A 304 -12.18 4.18 -21.62
N ASP A 305 -13.02 5.01 -22.26
CA ASP A 305 -12.73 6.42 -22.49
C ASP A 305 -12.81 7.21 -21.18
N SER A 306 -13.85 6.94 -20.38
CA SER A 306 -14.05 7.55 -19.07
C SER A 306 -12.96 7.13 -18.08
N PHE A 307 -12.60 5.84 -18.08
CA PHE A 307 -11.51 5.31 -17.26
C PHE A 307 -10.17 5.96 -17.63
N SER A 308 -9.79 5.94 -18.91
CA SER A 308 -8.52 6.49 -19.39
C SER A 308 -8.43 8.00 -19.10
N SER A 309 -9.52 8.73 -19.28
CA SER A 309 -9.60 10.16 -18.94
C SER A 309 -9.45 10.42 -17.45
N THR A 310 -10.06 9.59 -16.60
CA THR A 310 -9.98 9.70 -15.15
C THR A 310 -8.56 9.42 -14.65
N ILE A 311 -7.95 8.32 -15.10
CA ILE A 311 -6.56 7.97 -14.74
C ILE A 311 -5.60 9.06 -15.22
N SER A 312 -5.73 9.54 -16.46
CA SER A 312 -4.90 10.63 -17.00
C SER A 312 -5.04 11.93 -16.20
N MET A 313 -6.28 12.27 -15.78
CA MET A 313 -6.53 13.43 -14.94
C MET A 313 -5.88 13.29 -13.57
N LEU A 314 -5.98 12.11 -12.94
CA LEU A 314 -5.36 11.86 -11.64
C LEU A 314 -3.83 11.94 -11.73
N ILE A 315 -3.21 11.33 -12.74
CA ILE A 315 -1.77 11.43 -12.99
C ILE A 315 -1.38 12.89 -13.21
N GLY A 316 -2.14 13.64 -14.02
CA GLY A 316 -1.86 15.06 -14.26
C GLY A 316 -2.01 15.95 -13.03
N ARG A 317 -2.82 15.56 -12.04
CA ARG A 317 -3.07 16.32 -10.81
C ARG A 317 -2.07 16.00 -9.70
N ILE A 318 -1.84 14.71 -9.42
CA ILE A 318 -1.03 14.25 -8.28
C ILE A 318 0.22 13.47 -8.68
N GLY A 319 0.31 13.00 -9.93
CA GLY A 319 1.48 12.29 -10.44
C GLY A 319 1.79 10.98 -9.72
N MET A 320 2.99 10.48 -9.96
CA MET A 320 3.57 9.34 -9.25
C MET A 320 4.94 9.76 -8.67
N PRO A 321 5.13 9.74 -7.33
CA PRO A 321 6.35 10.20 -6.69
C PRO A 321 7.64 9.52 -7.15
N ILE A 322 7.65 8.19 -7.17
CA ILE A 322 8.85 7.40 -7.48
C ILE A 322 8.43 6.19 -8.32
N ILE A 323 9.10 6.03 -9.45
CA ILE A 323 9.03 4.84 -10.29
C ILE A 323 10.45 4.32 -10.50
N LEU A 324 10.65 3.04 -10.23
CA LEU A 324 11.93 2.33 -10.36
C LEU A 324 11.86 1.28 -11.47
N ASN A 325 13.01 0.88 -12.02
CA ASN A 325 13.14 -0.32 -12.85
C ASN A 325 14.18 -1.32 -12.32
N ASP A 326 14.42 -2.42 -13.02
CA ASP A 326 15.35 -3.47 -12.58
C ASP A 326 16.84 -3.07 -12.67
N ASN A 327 17.15 -1.90 -13.25
CA ASN A 327 18.49 -1.31 -13.29
C ASN A 327 18.67 -0.21 -12.24
N ASP A 328 17.75 -0.07 -11.29
CA ASP A 328 17.73 1.00 -10.28
C ASP A 328 17.59 2.42 -10.88
N GLU A 329 17.15 2.57 -12.13
CA GLU A 329 16.76 3.87 -12.71
C GLU A 329 15.53 4.40 -11.95
N MET A 330 15.60 5.65 -11.52
CA MET A 330 14.55 6.32 -10.76
C MET A 330 14.02 7.51 -11.53
N ILE A 331 12.71 7.53 -11.78
CA ILE A 331 12.02 8.69 -12.36
C ILE A 331 10.85 9.12 -11.48
N THR A 332 10.33 10.31 -11.76
CA THR A 332 9.08 10.84 -11.18
C THR A 332 8.13 11.20 -12.33
N LEU A 333 6.84 11.03 -12.11
CA LEU A 333 5.79 11.60 -12.98
C LEU A 333 5.02 12.72 -12.27
N LEU A 334 5.71 13.49 -11.44
CA LEU A 334 5.09 14.59 -10.72
C LEU A 334 4.82 15.78 -11.67
N PRO A 335 3.73 16.54 -11.44
CA PRO A 335 3.51 17.80 -12.13
C PRO A 335 4.70 18.76 -12.01
N GLU A 336 5.02 19.52 -13.07
CA GLU A 336 6.20 20.41 -13.16
C GLU A 336 6.33 21.45 -12.02
N LYS A 337 5.24 21.72 -11.30
CA LYS A 337 5.24 22.59 -10.12
C LYS A 337 6.00 22.01 -8.91
N TYR A 338 6.33 20.73 -8.93
CA TYR A 338 7.05 20.06 -7.86
C TYR A 338 8.50 19.77 -8.27
N ASP A 339 9.40 20.01 -7.32
CA ASP A 339 10.78 19.54 -7.39
C ASP A 339 10.84 18.03 -7.10
N GLY A 340 10.99 17.24 -8.17
CA GLY A 340 11.03 15.77 -8.12
C GLY A 340 12.17 15.22 -7.28
N ASP A 341 13.30 15.94 -7.19
CA ASP A 341 14.49 15.48 -6.44
C ASP A 341 14.23 15.37 -4.94
N GLN A 342 13.22 16.07 -4.41
CA GLN A 342 12.86 15.96 -3.00
C GLN A 342 12.15 14.64 -2.67
N PHE A 343 11.52 13.99 -3.66
CA PHE A 343 10.69 12.82 -3.44
C PHE A 343 11.49 11.55 -3.19
N VAL A 344 12.75 11.48 -3.64
CA VAL A 344 13.72 10.42 -3.28
C VAL A 344 13.80 10.17 -1.76
N GLN A 345 13.41 11.15 -0.94
CA GLN A 345 13.34 11.00 0.51
C GLN A 345 12.32 9.96 0.99
N PHE A 346 11.26 9.70 0.22
CA PHE A 346 10.36 8.58 0.51
C PHE A 346 11.09 7.24 0.38
N TYR A 347 11.85 7.04 -0.70
CA TYR A 347 12.69 5.87 -0.88
C TYR A 347 13.80 5.79 0.18
N ALA A 348 14.44 6.92 0.50
CA ALA A 348 15.44 7.01 1.57
C ALA A 348 14.87 6.57 2.93
N ALA A 349 13.67 7.01 3.29
CA ALA A 349 13.02 6.65 4.54
C ALA A 349 12.66 5.14 4.60
N GLN A 350 12.16 4.58 3.50
CA GLN A 350 11.92 3.14 3.40
C GLN A 350 13.21 2.35 3.58
N ARG A 351 14.24 2.66 2.79
CA ARG A 351 15.52 1.95 2.81
C ARG A 351 16.31 2.16 4.10
N PHE A 352 16.04 3.25 4.82
CA PHE A 352 16.59 3.44 6.16
C PHE A 352 16.06 2.41 7.16
N LEU A 353 14.79 2.00 7.08
CA LEU A 353 14.26 0.93 7.93
C LEU A 353 14.96 -0.41 7.66
N ASP A 354 15.19 -0.74 6.38
CA ASP A 354 15.97 -1.92 6.00
C ASP A 354 17.42 -1.81 6.50
N PHE A 355 18.01 -0.63 6.39
CA PHE A 355 19.38 -0.37 6.84
C PHE A 355 19.55 -0.62 8.34
N VAL A 356 18.64 -0.14 9.18
CA VAL A 356 18.74 -0.32 10.64
C VAL A 356 18.37 -1.72 11.11
N ALA A 357 17.70 -2.52 10.28
CA ALA A 357 17.38 -3.90 10.59
C ALA A 357 18.60 -4.86 10.50
N HIS A 358 19.72 -4.41 9.92
CA HIS A 358 20.90 -5.25 9.66
C HIS A 358 22.20 -4.59 10.15
N GLU A 359 23.25 -5.37 10.43
CA GLU A 359 24.55 -4.86 10.90
C GLU A 359 25.39 -4.13 9.83
N GLY A 360 25.02 -4.25 8.54
CA GLY A 360 25.79 -3.71 7.42
C GLY A 360 25.98 -2.19 7.48
N LYS A 361 27.15 -1.68 7.07
CA LYS A 361 27.47 -0.24 7.09
C LYS A 361 27.26 0.47 5.77
N THR A 362 27.08 -0.30 4.70
CA THR A 362 26.88 0.19 3.33
C THR A 362 25.63 1.05 3.25
N CYS A 363 25.75 2.18 2.55
CA CYS A 363 24.67 3.11 2.28
C CYS A 363 23.52 2.36 1.60
N PRO A 364 22.28 2.48 2.13
CA PRO A 364 21.16 1.74 1.59
C PRO A 364 20.65 2.32 0.26
N LEU A 365 21.19 3.47 -0.17
CA LEU A 365 20.88 4.12 -1.44
C LEU A 365 21.99 3.97 -2.48
N LEU A 366 23.04 3.18 -2.21
CA LEU A 366 24.23 3.11 -3.05
C LEU A 366 23.91 2.81 -4.52
N ALA A 367 23.17 1.73 -4.80
CA ALA A 367 22.87 1.30 -6.16
C ALA A 367 22.08 2.36 -6.95
N ILE A 368 21.06 2.97 -6.33
CA ILE A 368 20.29 4.05 -6.95
C ILE A 368 21.18 5.27 -7.22
N CYS A 369 22.06 5.64 -6.29
CA CYS A 369 22.97 6.75 -6.52
C CYS A 369 23.95 6.43 -7.66
N GLU A 370 24.50 5.21 -7.74
CA GLU A 370 25.39 4.79 -8.84
C GLU A 370 24.71 4.90 -10.20
N THR A 371 23.44 4.47 -10.32
CA THR A 371 22.69 4.54 -11.59
C THR A 371 22.28 5.97 -11.96
N ASN A 372 21.77 6.75 -11.00
CA ASN A 372 21.09 8.02 -11.31
C ASN A 372 22.00 9.25 -11.16
N ASN A 373 23.03 9.17 -10.32
CA ASN A 373 23.98 10.26 -10.10
C ASN A 373 25.30 9.74 -9.49
N GLU A 374 26.16 9.11 -10.30
CA GLU A 374 27.42 8.52 -9.83
C GLU A 374 28.31 9.53 -9.08
N GLY A 375 28.23 10.82 -9.44
CA GLY A 375 29.05 11.90 -8.87
C GLY A 375 28.85 12.18 -7.38
N ILE A 376 27.76 11.70 -6.77
CA ILE A 376 27.51 11.86 -5.32
C ILE A 376 27.98 10.66 -4.48
N VAL A 377 28.46 9.58 -5.11
CA VAL A 377 28.98 8.38 -4.45
C VAL A 377 30.44 8.60 -4.02
N ASN A 378 30.79 8.17 -2.81
CA ASN A 378 32.16 8.26 -2.28
C ASN A 378 32.46 7.12 -1.28
N ASP A 379 33.68 7.09 -0.72
CA ASP A 379 34.13 6.05 0.21
C ASP A 379 33.25 5.91 1.46
N ASP A 380 32.61 6.98 1.92
CA ASP A 380 31.74 6.96 3.09
C ASP A 380 30.46 6.15 2.83
N CYS A 381 30.04 6.02 1.57
CA CYS A 381 28.94 5.14 1.20
C CYS A 381 29.22 3.66 1.54
N TYR A 382 30.48 3.24 1.54
CA TYR A 382 30.85 1.84 1.82
C TYR A 382 31.22 1.63 3.28
N ASN A 383 31.85 2.64 3.91
CA ASN A 383 32.47 2.51 5.22
C ASN A 383 31.58 2.98 6.37
N ASN A 384 30.88 4.11 6.21
CA ASN A 384 29.99 4.67 7.21
C ASN A 384 29.02 5.69 6.60
N ALA A 385 27.87 5.22 6.12
CA ALA A 385 26.92 6.11 5.44
C ALA A 385 26.33 7.22 6.34
N ILE A 386 26.42 7.11 7.67
CA ILE A 386 25.89 8.09 8.62
C ILE A 386 26.72 9.38 8.63
N ILE A 387 28.00 9.36 8.28
CA ILE A 387 28.80 10.61 8.24
C ILE A 387 28.46 11.48 7.02
N ARG A 388 27.73 10.96 6.02
CA ARG A 388 27.24 11.73 4.87
C ARG A 388 26.34 12.90 5.26
N GLY A 389 25.79 12.92 6.48
CA GLY A 389 25.05 14.08 7.01
C GLY A 389 25.91 15.31 7.32
N LEU A 390 27.24 15.16 7.33
CA LEU A 390 28.22 16.22 7.55
C LEU A 390 28.72 16.86 6.24
N ASP A 391 28.37 16.30 5.08
CA ASP A 391 28.82 16.82 3.79
C ASP A 391 28.32 18.25 3.54
N ASP A 392 29.16 19.06 2.88
CA ASP A 392 28.78 20.41 2.42
C ASP A 392 27.66 20.34 1.39
N GLN A 393 27.76 19.39 0.45
CA GLN A 393 26.71 19.06 -0.51
C GLN A 393 26.11 17.70 -0.17
N LEU A 394 24.86 17.71 0.29
CA LEU A 394 24.20 16.52 0.79
C LEU A 394 23.65 15.67 -0.35
N CYS A 395 23.98 14.38 -0.34
CA CYS A 395 23.27 13.38 -1.14
C CYS A 395 21.91 13.05 -0.50
N PRO A 396 20.99 12.34 -1.19
CA PRO A 396 19.70 11.95 -0.63
C PRO A 396 19.76 11.32 0.77
N PHE A 397 20.69 10.38 0.99
CA PHE A 397 20.86 9.76 2.30
C PHE A 397 21.45 10.72 3.33
N GLY A 398 22.45 11.52 2.95
CA GLY A 398 23.03 12.55 3.79
C GLY A 398 22.00 13.59 4.25
N GLN A 399 21.09 14.00 3.36
CA GLN A 399 19.98 14.90 3.68
C GLN A 399 19.06 14.30 4.75
N LEU A 400 18.69 13.02 4.62
CA LEU A 400 17.89 12.30 5.63
C LEU A 400 18.63 12.27 6.98
N VAL A 401 19.87 11.80 6.98
CA VAL A 401 20.73 11.73 8.17
C VAL A 401 20.88 13.09 8.85
N LYS A 402 21.08 14.17 8.09
CA LYS A 402 21.20 15.53 8.62
C LYS A 402 19.89 16.02 9.22
N THR A 403 18.78 15.78 8.53
CA THR A 403 17.44 16.20 8.96
C THR A 403 17.08 15.61 10.32
N TYR A 404 17.46 14.35 10.57
CA TYR A 404 17.21 13.66 11.83
C TYR A 404 18.39 13.72 12.81
N ASN A 405 19.39 14.56 12.52
CA ASN A 405 20.57 14.77 13.36
C ASN A 405 21.36 13.47 13.68
N LEU A 406 21.27 12.47 12.82
CA LEU A 406 21.81 11.13 13.07
C LEU A 406 23.34 11.09 13.04
N HIS A 407 23.97 12.03 12.32
CA HIS A 407 25.41 12.17 12.21
C HIS A 407 26.10 12.68 13.48
N ASN A 408 25.34 13.29 14.40
CA ASN A 408 25.87 13.84 15.67
C ASN A 408 25.71 12.90 16.86
N ILE A 409 25.25 11.67 16.61
CA ILE A 409 24.98 10.66 17.63
C ILE A 409 26.28 9.90 17.91
N LYS A 410 26.68 9.87 19.19
CA LYS A 410 27.91 9.22 19.66
C LYS A 410 27.77 7.72 19.82
#